data_AF-A0A7C2FTM2-F1
#
_entry.id   AF-A0A7C2FTM2-F1
#
_cell.length_a   1.000
_cell.length_b   1.000
_cell.length_c   1.000
_cell.angle_alpha   90.00
_cell.angle_beta   90.00
_cell.angle_gamma   90.00
#
_symmetry.space_group_name_H-M   'P 1'
#
loop_
_entity.id
_entity.type
_entity.pdbx_description
1 polymer ?
#
loop_
_entity_poly.entity_id
_entity_poly.type
_entity_poly.pdbx_seq_one_letter_code
_entity_poly.pdbx_strand_id
1 'polypeptide(L)'
;VESLELAHAELREIFPPEDLPTIEEMAELRDELTDELLDRAEDRYEQMEAAIGPENMRKVEHWLLLEAIDTHWREHLTAIEELRQSIGLQAYAQVDPLVAFKREGHDMYQQLVQNIRRQVARTIFKVRVVQQPAAQPAPAPTGDGAAASAPAQKAAPILAKASGPSPDEIRRLGAAPQGGGKGSSAAKRRKLIR
;
A
#
# COMPACT_ATOMS: atom_id res chain seq x y z
N VAL A 1 30.27 8.49 -7.54
CA VAL A 1 30.21 7.06 -7.16
C VAL A 1 29.45 6.91 -5.85
N GLU A 2 29.89 7.54 -4.76
CA GLU A 2 29.19 7.50 -3.45
C GLU A 2 27.71 7.90 -3.49
N SER A 3 27.33 8.93 -4.25
CA SER A 3 25.92 9.31 -4.44
C SER A 3 25.09 8.26 -5.21
N LEU A 4 25.72 7.52 -6.12
CA LEU A 4 25.07 6.44 -6.89
C LEU A 4 24.93 5.17 -6.04
N GLU A 5 25.90 4.89 -5.17
CA GLU A 5 25.80 3.79 -4.19
C GLU A 5 24.65 4.04 -3.20
N LEU A 6 24.51 5.27 -2.71
CA LEU A 6 23.40 5.66 -1.85
C LEU A 6 22.05 5.54 -2.58
N ALA A 7 21.98 6.01 -3.84
CA ALA A 7 20.78 5.90 -4.64
C ALA A 7 20.41 4.43 -4.91
N HIS A 8 21.37 3.58 -5.25
CA HIS A 8 21.17 2.16 -5.46
C HIS A 8 20.70 1.46 -4.16
N ALA A 9 21.24 1.84 -2.99
CA ALA A 9 20.80 1.33 -1.70
C ALA A 9 19.34 1.72 -1.38
N GLU A 10 18.96 2.97 -1.63
CA GLU A 10 17.57 3.43 -1.48
C GLU A 10 16.61 2.72 -2.44
N LEU A 11 17.03 2.50 -3.69
CA LEU A 11 16.22 1.78 -4.68
C LEU A 11 15.98 0.32 -4.27
N ARG A 12 16.94 -0.31 -3.59
CA ARG A 12 16.79 -1.66 -3.02
C ARG A 12 15.78 -1.75 -1.88
N GLU A 13 15.46 -0.63 -1.24
CA GLU A 13 14.35 -0.61 -0.30
C GLU A 13 12.98 -0.66 -0.99
N ILE A 14 12.91 -0.31 -2.28
CA ILE A 14 11.66 -0.23 -3.05
C ILE A 14 11.50 -1.45 -3.94
N PHE A 15 12.50 -1.72 -4.78
CA PHE A 15 12.49 -2.80 -5.76
C PHE A 15 13.14 -4.06 -5.21
N PRO A 16 12.66 -5.24 -5.65
CA PRO A 16 13.38 -6.46 -5.43
C PRO A 16 14.71 -6.44 -6.22
N PRO A 17 15.74 -7.17 -5.75
CA PRO A 17 17.09 -7.06 -6.30
C PRO A 17 17.20 -7.50 -7.77
N GLU A 18 16.29 -8.34 -8.25
CA GLU A 18 16.23 -8.79 -9.65
C GLU A 18 15.88 -7.69 -10.66
N ASP A 19 15.15 -6.65 -10.25
CA ASP A 19 14.65 -5.61 -11.16
C ASP A 19 15.56 -4.37 -11.18
N LEU A 20 16.59 -4.33 -10.33
CA LEU A 20 17.46 -3.16 -10.18
C LEU A 20 18.61 -3.14 -11.20
N PRO A 21 18.87 -2.00 -11.86
CA PRO A 21 20.07 -1.84 -12.67
C PRO A 21 21.31 -1.82 -11.79
N THR A 22 22.41 -2.35 -12.33
CA THR A 22 23.72 -2.31 -11.66
C THR A 22 24.21 -0.87 -11.55
N ILE A 23 25.07 -0.56 -10.57
CA ILE A 23 25.65 0.79 -10.39
C ILE A 23 26.32 1.31 -11.67
N GLU A 24 26.95 0.43 -12.44
CA GLU A 24 27.57 0.75 -13.74
C GLU A 24 26.52 1.16 -14.77
N GLU A 25 25.44 0.39 -14.91
CA GLU A 25 24.31 0.71 -15.81
C GLU A 25 23.64 2.04 -15.41
N MET A 26 23.48 2.29 -14.10
CA MET A 26 22.97 3.56 -13.60
C MET A 26 23.87 4.75 -13.98
N ALA A 27 25.18 4.55 -13.97
CA ALA A 27 26.16 5.57 -14.34
C ALA A 27 26.17 5.84 -15.85
N GLU A 28 25.81 4.86 -16.68
CA GLU A 28 25.67 5.02 -18.13
C GLU A 28 24.39 5.77 -18.51
N LEU A 29 23.26 5.39 -17.89
CA LEU A 29 21.95 5.98 -18.19
C LEU A 29 21.87 7.45 -17.82
N ARG A 30 22.52 7.87 -16.72
CA ARG A 30 22.54 9.26 -16.19
C ARG A 30 21.18 9.98 -16.23
N ASP A 31 20.91 10.69 -17.32
CA ASP A 31 19.73 11.53 -17.52
C ASP A 31 18.49 10.68 -17.85
N GLU A 32 18.68 9.49 -18.45
CA GLU A 32 17.63 8.52 -18.80
C GLU A 32 17.32 7.55 -17.64
N LEU A 33 18.10 7.56 -16.57
CA LEU A 33 17.97 6.63 -15.44
C LEU A 33 16.56 6.67 -14.82
N THR A 34 15.96 7.86 -14.76
CA THR A 34 14.62 8.00 -14.17
C THR A 34 13.56 7.30 -15.02
N ASP A 35 13.64 7.47 -16.34
CA ASP A 35 12.67 6.89 -17.27
C ASP A 35 12.82 5.36 -17.30
N GLU A 36 14.06 4.85 -17.37
CA GLU A 36 14.35 3.42 -17.30
C GLU A 36 13.82 2.78 -16.01
N LEU A 37 14.00 3.42 -14.85
CA LEU A 37 13.49 2.91 -13.58
C LEU A 37 11.96 2.91 -13.52
N LEU A 38 11.30 3.89 -14.13
CA LEU A 38 9.85 3.94 -14.22
C LEU A 38 9.31 2.82 -15.12
N ASP A 39 9.94 2.59 -16.27
CA ASP A 39 9.57 1.50 -17.18
C ASP A 39 9.70 0.13 -16.49
N ARG A 40 10.81 -0.11 -15.77
CA ARG A 40 10.97 -1.33 -14.96
C ARG A 40 9.92 -1.46 -13.86
N ALA A 41 9.52 -0.35 -13.26
CA ALA A 41 8.48 -0.34 -12.22
C ALA A 41 7.10 -0.68 -12.78
N GLU A 42 6.77 -0.17 -13.98
CA GLU A 42 5.55 -0.50 -14.70
C GLU A 42 5.53 -1.99 -15.07
N ASP A 43 6.60 -2.49 -15.68
CA ASP A 43 6.74 -3.92 -16.05
C ASP A 43 6.56 -4.83 -14.84
N ARG A 44 7.19 -4.48 -13.71
CA ARG A 44 7.06 -5.24 -12.46
C ARG A 44 5.64 -5.21 -11.93
N TYR A 45 5.01 -4.04 -11.93
CA TYR A 45 3.63 -3.89 -11.48
C TYR A 45 2.66 -4.71 -12.36
N GLU A 46 2.85 -4.74 -13.68
CA GLU A 46 2.05 -5.56 -14.59
C GLU A 46 2.20 -7.07 -14.31
N GLN A 47 3.43 -7.53 -14.05
CA GLN A 47 3.67 -8.92 -13.65
C GLN A 47 2.96 -9.28 -12.34
N MET A 48 2.95 -8.36 -11.37
CA MET A 48 2.23 -8.54 -10.11
C MET A 48 0.72 -8.57 -10.32
N GLU A 49 0.16 -7.65 -11.11
CA GLU A 49 -1.27 -7.61 -11.44
C GLU A 49 -1.71 -8.90 -12.16
N ALA A 50 -0.87 -9.42 -13.07
CA ALA A 50 -1.12 -10.70 -13.75
C ALA A 50 -1.11 -11.90 -12.79
N ALA A 51 -0.22 -11.92 -11.80
CA ALA A 51 -0.11 -13.01 -10.83
C ALA A 51 -1.22 -12.99 -9.76
N ILE A 52 -1.62 -11.80 -9.30
CA ILE A 52 -2.61 -11.60 -8.23
C ILE A 52 -4.05 -11.57 -8.78
N GLY A 53 -4.19 -11.08 -10.01
CA GLY A 53 -5.46 -10.77 -10.66
C GLY A 53 -5.90 -9.32 -10.40
N PRO A 54 -6.50 -8.65 -11.40
CA PRO A 54 -6.76 -7.21 -11.37
C PRO A 54 -7.71 -6.80 -10.23
N GLU A 55 -8.77 -7.58 -9.96
CA GLU A 55 -9.72 -7.25 -8.88
C GLU A 55 -9.07 -7.29 -7.50
N ASN A 56 -8.23 -8.29 -7.24
CA ASN A 56 -7.52 -8.41 -5.98
C ASN A 56 -6.42 -7.36 -5.85
N MET A 57 -5.76 -6.99 -6.96
CA MET A 57 -4.76 -5.94 -6.96
C MET A 57 -5.34 -4.58 -6.54
N ARG A 58 -6.55 -4.23 -7.02
CA ARG A 58 -7.24 -3.00 -6.56
C ARG A 58 -7.56 -3.02 -5.07
N LYS A 59 -7.89 -4.18 -4.50
CA LYS A 59 -8.11 -4.33 -3.05
C LYS A 59 -6.81 -4.12 -2.28
N VAL A 60 -5.70 -4.68 -2.77
CA VAL A 60 -4.36 -4.49 -2.19
C VAL A 60 -3.96 -3.01 -2.20
N GLU A 61 -4.15 -2.31 -3.33
CA GLU A 61 -3.86 -0.88 -3.45
C GLU A 61 -4.65 -0.03 -2.46
N HIS A 62 -5.97 -0.24 -2.40
CA HIS A 62 -6.82 0.49 -1.46
C HIS A 62 -6.42 0.22 -0.02
N TRP A 63 -6.18 -1.05 0.34
CA TRP A 63 -5.75 -1.39 1.69
C TRP A 63 -4.42 -0.72 2.04
N LEU A 64 -3.44 -0.79 1.14
CA LEU A 64 -2.11 -0.22 1.36
C LEU A 64 -2.17 1.31 1.50
N LEU A 65 -2.96 1.98 0.68
CA LEU A 65 -3.16 3.43 0.77
C LEU A 65 -3.81 3.82 2.10
N LEU A 66 -4.86 3.10 2.51
CA LEU A 66 -5.55 3.38 3.77
C LEU A 66 -4.63 3.18 4.98
N GLU A 67 -3.87 2.09 5.01
CA GLU A 67 -2.92 1.80 6.09
C GLU A 67 -1.83 2.88 6.20
N ALA A 68 -1.27 3.30 5.06
CA ALA A 68 -0.24 4.34 5.01
C ALA A 68 -0.79 5.70 5.46
N ILE A 69 -2.01 6.05 5.04
CA ILE A 69 -2.67 7.28 5.47
C ILE A 69 -2.94 7.26 6.98
N ASP A 70 -3.52 6.18 7.52
CA ASP A 70 -3.84 6.10 8.96
C ASP A 70 -2.59 6.22 9.83
N THR A 71 -1.53 5.51 9.45
CA THR A 71 -0.26 5.51 10.18
C THR A 71 0.32 6.92 10.26
N HIS A 72 0.52 7.57 9.12
CA HIS A 72 1.18 8.88 9.09
C HIS A 72 0.27 10.03 9.51
N TRP A 73 -1.06 9.92 9.34
CA TRP A 73 -1.98 10.94 9.81
C TRP A 73 -1.98 11.04 11.34
N ARG A 74 -1.94 9.91 12.04
CA ARG A 74 -1.83 9.91 13.51
C ARG A 74 -0.55 10.60 13.99
N GLU A 75 0.58 10.28 13.37
CA GLU A 75 1.86 10.94 13.65
C GLU A 75 1.80 12.45 13.37
N HIS A 76 1.19 12.85 12.25
CA HIS A 76 1.04 14.25 11.88
C HIS A 76 0.17 15.03 12.88
N LEU A 77 -0.93 14.45 13.36
CA LEU A 77 -1.78 15.10 14.38
C LEU A 77 -1.03 15.33 15.68
N THR A 78 -0.23 14.37 16.13
CA THR A 78 0.64 14.52 17.31
C THR A 78 1.64 15.66 17.09
N ALA A 79 2.31 15.67 15.94
CA ALA A 79 3.31 16.68 15.64
C ALA A 79 2.70 18.10 15.52
N ILE A 80 1.49 18.24 14.97
CA ILE A 80 0.78 19.54 14.90
C ILE A 80 0.40 20.06 16.29
N GLU A 81 0.04 19.18 17.24
CA GLU A 81 -0.22 19.60 18.61
C GLU A 81 1.08 20.06 19.31
N GLU A 82 2.18 19.36 19.11
CA GLU A 82 3.51 19.79 19.60
C GLU A 82 3.95 21.13 18.99
N LEU A 83 3.71 21.32 17.69
CA LEU A 83 3.96 22.59 17.01
C LEU A 83 3.15 23.74 17.63
N ARG A 84 1.88 23.50 17.95
CA ARG A 84 1.03 24.50 18.59
C ARG A 84 1.56 24.92 19.96
N GLN A 85 2.06 23.95 20.74
CA GLN A 85 2.64 24.20 22.06
C GLN A 85 3.96 25.00 21.96
N SER A 86 4.84 24.64 21.01
CA SER A 86 6.16 25.27 20.84
C SER A 86 6.09 26.69 20.25
N ILE A 87 5.18 26.94 19.31
CA ILE A 87 4.99 28.29 18.73
C ILE A 87 4.48 29.29 19.76
N GLY A 88 3.69 28.83 20.73
CA GLY A 88 3.28 29.66 21.87
C GLY A 88 4.46 30.22 22.66
N LEU A 89 5.57 29.48 22.73
CA LEU A 89 6.81 29.90 23.39
C LEU A 89 7.71 30.77 22.48
N GLN A 90 7.65 30.57 21.15
CA GLN A 90 8.41 31.34 20.15
C GLN A 90 7.84 32.73 19.83
N ALA A 91 6.62 33.05 20.26
CA ALA A 91 6.02 34.38 20.12
C ALA A 91 6.89 35.52 20.69
N TYR A 92 7.91 35.19 21.49
CA TYR A 92 8.92 36.14 21.99
C TYR A 92 9.88 36.68 20.90
N ALA A 93 9.98 36.02 19.74
CA ALA A 93 10.94 36.34 18.67
C ALA A 93 10.44 37.37 17.63
N GLN A 94 9.39 38.15 17.94
CA GLN A 94 8.79 39.18 17.04
C GLN A 94 8.23 38.66 15.70
N VAL A 95 8.14 37.34 15.52
CA VAL A 95 7.46 36.71 14.39
C VAL A 95 6.00 36.47 14.79
N ASP A 96 5.06 36.79 13.90
CA ASP A 96 3.64 36.50 14.10
C ASP A 96 3.43 34.98 14.25
N PRO A 97 2.96 34.49 15.43
CA PRO A 97 2.76 33.07 15.70
C PRO A 97 1.87 32.38 14.66
N LEU A 98 0.88 33.09 14.11
CA LEU A 98 -0.02 32.55 13.11
C LEU A 98 0.69 32.30 11.78
N VAL A 99 1.60 33.19 11.39
CA VAL A 99 2.38 33.07 10.15
C VAL A 99 3.38 31.92 10.27
N ALA A 100 4.07 31.82 11.41
CA ALA A 100 4.97 30.72 11.70
C ALA A 100 4.25 29.37 11.66
N PHE A 101 3.11 29.26 12.35
CA PHE A 101 2.33 28.01 12.40
C PHE A 101 1.85 27.58 11.01
N LYS A 102 1.38 28.51 10.18
CA LYS A 102 0.95 28.19 8.82
C LYS A 102 2.09 27.70 7.96
N ARG A 103 3.27 28.33 8.05
CA ARG A 103 4.44 27.95 7.27
C ARG A 103 4.92 26.56 7.69
N GLU A 104 5.17 26.35 8.98
CA GLU A 104 5.69 25.09 9.49
C GLU A 104 4.66 23.95 9.35
N GLY A 105 3.39 24.22 9.62
CA GLY A 105 2.30 23.27 9.39
C GLY A 105 2.16 22.86 7.92
N HIS A 106 2.41 23.78 6.97
CA HIS A 106 2.44 23.43 5.55
C HIS A 106 3.63 22.51 5.22
N ASP A 107 4.83 22.83 5.72
CA ASP A 107 6.02 22.01 5.51
C ASP A 107 5.82 20.60 6.07
N MET A 108 5.22 20.48 7.27
CA MET A 108 4.86 19.20 7.89
C MET A 108 3.81 18.43 7.08
N TYR A 109 2.84 19.11 6.47
CA TYR A 109 1.87 18.47 5.58
C TYR A 109 2.53 17.93 4.31
N GLN A 110 3.47 18.67 3.71
CA GLN A 110 4.23 18.16 2.56
C GLN A 110 5.03 16.91 2.95
N GLN A 111 5.67 16.91 4.12
CA GLN A 111 6.37 15.74 4.64
C GLN A 111 5.44 14.54 4.85
N LEU A 112 4.24 14.76 5.42
CA LEU A 112 3.20 13.73 5.53
C LEU A 112 2.89 13.08 4.17
N VAL A 113 2.61 13.89 3.15
CA VAL A 113 2.30 13.39 1.80
C VAL A 113 3.48 12.59 1.22
N GLN A 114 4.71 13.06 1.41
CA GLN A 114 5.90 12.35 0.94
C GLN A 114 6.12 11.02 1.67
N ASN A 115 5.86 10.98 2.97
CA ASN A 115 5.98 9.76 3.78
C ASN A 115 4.97 8.71 3.34
N ILE A 116 3.70 9.10 3.13
CA ILE A 116 2.66 8.22 2.59
C ILE A 116 3.10 7.65 1.23
N ARG A 117 3.53 8.50 0.29
CA ARG A 117 3.99 8.05 -1.04
C ARG A 117 5.15 7.06 -0.94
N ARG A 118 6.13 7.35 -0.07
CA ARG A 118 7.31 6.50 0.15
C ARG A 118 6.93 5.15 0.75
N GLN A 119 6.05 5.12 1.75
CA GLN A 119 5.58 3.87 2.36
C GLN A 119 4.86 2.99 1.34
N VAL A 120 3.97 3.58 0.54
CA VAL A 120 3.25 2.86 -0.53
C VAL A 120 4.23 2.28 -1.55
N ALA A 121 5.14 3.09 -2.08
CA ALA A 121 6.14 2.64 -3.04
C ALA A 121 7.03 1.51 -2.50
N ARG A 122 7.51 1.62 -1.25
CA ARG A 122 8.35 0.59 -0.60
C ARG A 122 7.63 -0.72 -0.34
N THR A 123 6.31 -0.70 -0.25
CA THR A 123 5.52 -1.85 0.17
C THR A 123 4.86 -2.57 -1.01
N ILE A 124 4.41 -1.84 -2.03
CA ILE A 124 3.61 -2.40 -3.13
C ILE A 124 4.32 -3.57 -3.83
N PHE A 125 5.62 -3.46 -4.09
CA PHE A 125 6.41 -4.50 -4.77
C PHE A 125 6.80 -5.68 -3.88
N LYS A 126 6.57 -5.58 -2.57
CA LYS A 126 6.87 -6.62 -1.58
C LYS A 126 5.65 -7.44 -1.19
N VAL A 127 4.45 -7.03 -1.59
CA VAL A 127 3.21 -7.75 -1.28
C VAL A 127 3.24 -9.13 -1.95
N ARG A 128 3.11 -10.18 -1.15
CA ARG A 128 2.87 -11.55 -1.62
C ARG A 128 1.48 -11.97 -1.16
N VAL A 129 0.60 -12.31 -2.10
CA VAL A 129 -0.71 -12.85 -1.78
C VAL A 129 -0.53 -14.31 -1.35
N VAL A 130 -0.64 -14.55 -0.05
CA VAL A 130 -0.74 -15.91 0.48
C VAL A 130 -2.14 -16.41 0.16
N GLN A 131 -2.27 -17.26 -0.86
CA GLN A 131 -3.52 -17.98 -1.08
C GLN A 131 -3.73 -18.91 0.12
N GLN A 132 -4.74 -18.61 0.94
CA GLN A 132 -5.15 -19.53 1.99
C GLN A 132 -5.66 -20.80 1.31
N PRO A 133 -5.07 -22.00 1.57
CA PRO A 133 -5.58 -23.23 1.02
C PRO A 133 -7.05 -23.34 1.44
N ALA A 134 -7.95 -23.49 0.47
CA ALA A 134 -9.35 -23.74 0.76
C ALA A 134 -9.41 -24.89 1.77
N ALA A 135 -10.04 -24.64 2.92
CA ALA A 135 -10.19 -25.62 3.98
C ALA A 135 -10.67 -26.93 3.36
N GLN A 136 -9.83 -27.98 3.41
CA GLN A 136 -10.21 -29.30 2.93
C GLN A 136 -11.50 -29.67 3.66
N PRO A 137 -12.58 -30.04 2.95
CA PRO A 137 -13.79 -30.49 3.61
C PRO A 137 -13.40 -31.68 4.49
N ALA A 138 -13.60 -31.54 5.80
CA ALA A 138 -13.33 -32.60 6.76
C ALA A 138 -14.05 -33.88 6.31
N PRO A 139 -13.40 -35.06 6.37
CA PRO A 139 -14.04 -36.31 6.00
C PRO A 139 -15.30 -36.49 6.84
N ALA A 140 -16.44 -36.73 6.17
CA ALA A 140 -17.71 -36.95 6.82
C ALA A 140 -17.60 -38.12 7.81
N PRO A 141 -18.10 -37.99 9.06
CA PRO A 141 -18.13 -39.10 9.99
C PRO A 141 -19.13 -40.14 9.48
N THR A 142 -18.65 -41.31 9.10
CA THR A 142 -19.48 -42.50 8.91
C THR A 142 -19.94 -42.97 10.29
N GLY A 143 -21.17 -42.66 10.66
CA GLY A 143 -21.79 -43.10 11.90
C GLY A 143 -23.31 -43.10 11.75
N ASP A 144 -23.88 -44.29 11.68
CA ASP A 144 -25.31 -44.53 11.70
C ASP A 144 -25.96 -43.92 12.95
N GLY A 145 -27.08 -43.21 12.79
CA GLY A 145 -27.99 -42.93 13.92
C GLY A 145 -28.59 -41.53 13.97
N ALA A 146 -29.78 -41.40 13.40
CA ALA A 146 -30.93 -40.60 13.83
C ALA A 146 -30.73 -39.26 14.58
N ALA A 147 -31.07 -38.19 13.86
CA ALA A 147 -31.92 -37.07 14.27
C ALA A 147 -31.65 -36.34 15.61
N ALA A 148 -31.10 -35.13 15.53
CA ALA A 148 -31.66 -33.94 16.20
C ALA A 148 -31.04 -32.66 15.61
N SER A 149 -31.81 -31.98 14.77
CA SER A 149 -31.52 -30.65 14.25
C SER A 149 -31.76 -29.57 15.31
N ALA A 150 -30.71 -28.81 15.66
CA ALA A 150 -30.78 -27.50 16.30
C ALA A 150 -29.75 -26.56 15.65
N PRO A 151 -30.07 -25.28 15.39
CA PRO A 151 -29.26 -24.41 14.53
C PRO A 151 -28.03 -23.90 15.29
N ALA A 152 -26.84 -24.32 14.85
CA ALA A 152 -25.57 -23.84 15.41
C ALA A 152 -25.36 -22.36 15.08
N GLN A 153 -25.23 -21.56 16.14
CA GLN A 153 -24.93 -20.14 16.12
C GLN A 153 -23.61 -19.87 15.37
N LYS A 154 -23.61 -18.84 14.53
CA LYS A 154 -22.39 -18.31 13.90
C LYS A 154 -21.49 -17.73 14.98
N ALA A 155 -20.49 -18.48 15.42
CA ALA A 155 -19.37 -17.95 16.18
C ALA A 155 -18.32 -17.41 15.21
N ALA A 156 -18.03 -16.11 15.35
CA ALA A 156 -17.06 -15.36 14.55
C ALA A 156 -15.60 -15.73 14.92
N PRO A 157 -14.65 -15.67 13.98
CA PRO A 157 -13.26 -16.02 14.23
C PRO A 157 -12.55 -14.92 15.04
N ILE A 158 -11.81 -15.36 16.06
CA ILE A 158 -10.93 -14.52 16.87
C ILE A 158 -9.55 -14.41 16.20
N LEU A 159 -9.18 -13.19 15.82
CA LEU A 159 -7.86 -12.75 15.39
C LEU A 159 -6.84 -12.94 16.52
N ALA A 160 -5.87 -13.84 16.35
CA ALA A 160 -4.67 -13.86 17.18
C ALA A 160 -3.61 -12.92 16.58
N LYS A 161 -3.16 -11.95 17.38
CA LYS A 161 -2.22 -10.87 17.04
C LYS A 161 -0.92 -11.35 16.37
N ALA A 162 -0.76 -10.97 15.10
CA ALA A 162 0.34 -10.15 14.57
C ALA A 162 -0.23 -9.45 13.32
N SER A 163 -0.51 -8.15 13.43
CA SER A 163 -1.67 -7.49 12.80
C SER A 163 -1.50 -7.09 11.33
N GLY A 164 -2.33 -7.71 10.48
CA GLY A 164 -2.76 -7.34 9.12
C GLY A 164 -3.69 -8.44 8.58
N PRO A 165 -4.79 -8.13 7.87
CA PRO A 165 -6.16 -8.10 8.44
C PRO A 165 -6.99 -9.40 8.30
N SER A 166 -8.03 -9.57 9.14
CA SER A 166 -9.04 -10.64 8.99
C SER A 166 -10.24 -10.19 8.12
N PRO A 167 -10.59 -10.97 7.08
CA PRO A 167 -11.65 -10.76 6.08
C PRO A 167 -13.15 -10.72 6.42
N ASP A 168 -13.64 -10.50 7.65
CA ASP A 168 -15.12 -10.46 7.84
C ASP A 168 -15.80 -9.39 6.93
N GLU A 169 -15.06 -8.36 6.51
CA GLU A 169 -15.52 -7.32 5.58
C GLU A 169 -15.40 -7.67 4.09
N ILE A 170 -14.56 -8.62 3.69
CA ILE A 170 -14.54 -9.08 2.28
C ILE A 170 -15.86 -9.82 1.96
N ARG A 171 -16.59 -10.31 2.98
CA ARG A 171 -17.85 -11.07 2.85
C ARG A 171 -19.06 -10.30 2.29
N ARG A 172 -19.03 -8.97 2.13
CA ARG A 172 -20.11 -8.25 1.40
C ARG A 172 -19.90 -8.15 -0.11
N LEU A 173 -18.81 -8.69 -0.66
CA LEU A 173 -18.51 -8.69 -2.10
C LEU A 173 -19.14 -9.85 -2.88
N GLY A 174 -20.26 -10.44 -2.43
CA GLY A 174 -20.84 -11.63 -3.05
C GLY A 174 -22.36 -11.72 -3.00
N ALA A 175 -23.08 -10.75 -3.56
CA ALA A 175 -24.45 -10.95 -4.04
C ALA A 175 -24.41 -10.93 -5.58
N ALA A 176 -24.47 -12.11 -6.19
CA ALA A 176 -24.37 -12.37 -7.64
C ALA A 176 -25.74 -12.21 -8.37
N PRO A 177 -25.88 -12.42 -9.70
CA PRO A 177 -24.90 -12.50 -10.80
C PRO A 177 -25.27 -11.62 -12.04
N GLN A 178 -24.43 -11.72 -13.09
CA GLN A 178 -24.70 -11.56 -14.55
C GLN A 178 -24.11 -10.33 -15.26
N GLY A 179 -23.46 -10.59 -16.40
CA GLY A 179 -23.30 -9.63 -17.50
C GLY A 179 -21.87 -9.48 -18.02
N GLY A 180 -21.52 -10.22 -19.07
CA GLY A 180 -20.19 -10.19 -19.70
C GLY A 180 -19.90 -8.93 -20.53
N GLY A 181 -18.63 -8.76 -20.89
CA GLY A 181 -18.19 -7.73 -21.84
C GLY A 181 -16.68 -7.58 -21.88
N LYS A 182 -16.05 -8.13 -22.93
CA LYS A 182 -14.66 -7.90 -23.35
C LYS A 182 -14.36 -6.41 -23.51
N GLY A 183 -13.11 -5.98 -23.24
CA GLY A 183 -12.61 -4.73 -23.80
C GLY A 183 -11.33 -4.17 -23.19
N SER A 184 -10.21 -4.42 -23.88
CA SER A 184 -8.89 -3.78 -23.73
C SER A 184 -8.96 -2.27 -23.47
N SER A 185 -8.33 -1.79 -22.39
CA SER A 185 -8.21 -0.35 -22.08
C SER A 185 -6.99 -0.01 -21.22
N ALA A 186 -5.82 -0.56 -21.54
CA ALA A 186 -4.55 -0.08 -20.97
C ALA A 186 -3.85 0.91 -21.92
N ALA A 187 -3.79 0.56 -23.22
CA ALA A 187 -3.16 1.38 -24.26
C ALA A 187 -3.83 2.76 -24.52
N LYS A 188 -5.05 3.00 -24.00
CA LYS A 188 -5.79 4.26 -24.23
C LYS A 188 -5.51 5.33 -23.18
N ARG A 189 -4.88 5.01 -22.05
CA ARG A 189 -4.61 5.97 -20.97
C ARG A 189 -3.42 6.91 -21.26
N ARG A 190 -2.50 6.53 -22.16
CA ARG A 190 -1.38 7.40 -22.59
C ARG A 190 -1.79 8.60 -23.48
N LYS A 191 -3.04 8.67 -23.96
CA LYS A 191 -3.46 9.75 -24.90
C LYS A 191 -4.19 10.93 -24.26
N LEU A 192 -4.33 10.96 -22.93
CA LEU A 192 -5.03 12.06 -22.23
C LEU A 192 -4.11 12.99 -21.42
N ILE A 193 -2.81 12.71 -21.36
CA ILE A 193 -1.84 13.49 -20.57
C ILE A 193 -0.67 13.94 -21.48
N ARG A 194 -1.00 14.62 -22.57
CA ARG A 194 -0.05 15.42 -23.35
C ARG A 194 -0.72 16.67 -23.86
#